data_AF-A0A6H1L916-F1
#
_entry.id   AF-A0A6H1L916-F1
#
_cell.length_a   1.000
_cell.length_b   1.000
_cell.length_c   1.000
_cell.angle_alpha   90.00
_cell.angle_beta   90.00
_cell.angle_gamma   90.00
#
_symmetry.space_group_name_H-M   'P 1'
#
loop_
_entity.id
_entity.type
_entity.pdbx_description
1 polymer ?
#
loop_
_entity_poly.entity_id
_entity_poly.type
_entity_poly.pdbx_seq_one_letter_code
_entity_poly.pdbx_strand_id
1 'polypeptide(L)'
;MEVYNCTESADTLAAKFEKYLRYFRLKSKNSRGHESPVWRTQYPSTGREGHPPVAVVFNPGARTGPQAMKNRMNTVMELTRLVWSGSYHGAGGGYGAEERDGYYDYAIPLLFTTLDRLQTSGPCEAVWWRCGHGQWETLPDALANPADHDAWYARDEQRRRQRDEERERQHQEGAAERERWAQEPDPDPEPEPVPPCERCRGPITGPLGYDLESAPTEDGRHCPSCRTDLHQQYPTLRQAVFGRRSRSK
;
A
#
# COMPACT_ATOMS: atom_id res chain seq x y z
N MET A 1 -10.76 29.73 22.14
CA MET A 1 -11.87 28.79 22.42
C MET A 1 -13.07 29.62 22.79
N GLU A 2 -14.25 29.25 22.29
CA GLU A 2 -15.51 29.83 22.74
C GLU A 2 -16.05 29.00 23.91
N VAL A 3 -16.48 29.64 25.00
CA VAL A 3 -17.02 28.95 26.19
C VAL A 3 -18.46 29.38 26.41
N TYR A 4 -19.36 28.40 26.41
CA TYR A 4 -20.79 28.60 26.54
C TYR A 4 -21.31 28.06 27.88
N ASN A 5 -21.77 28.95 28.76
CA ASN A 5 -22.46 28.55 29.98
C ASN A 5 -23.93 28.21 29.67
N CYS A 6 -24.28 26.93 29.71
CA CYS A 6 -25.52 26.42 29.16
C CYS A 6 -26.59 26.15 30.21
N THR A 7 -27.63 26.99 30.20
CA THR A 7 -28.90 26.77 30.92
C THR A 7 -30.07 26.44 29.97
N GLU A 8 -29.86 26.54 28.66
CA GLU A 8 -30.89 26.40 27.62
C GLU A 8 -31.24 24.94 27.26
N SER A 9 -32.35 24.72 26.56
CA SER A 9 -32.72 23.40 26.06
C SER A 9 -31.74 22.86 25.01
N ALA A 10 -31.78 21.54 24.79
CA ALA A 10 -30.95 20.89 23.78
C ALA A 10 -31.22 21.43 22.36
N ASP A 11 -32.48 21.68 22.01
CA ASP A 11 -32.88 22.18 20.69
C ASP A 11 -32.36 23.60 20.44
N THR A 12 -32.46 24.49 21.43
CA THR A 12 -31.92 25.85 21.32
C THR A 12 -30.39 25.82 21.13
N LEU A 13 -29.71 24.93 21.86
CA LEU A 13 -28.28 24.77 21.73
C LEU A 13 -27.89 24.22 20.35
N ALA A 14 -28.61 23.22 19.84
CA ALA A 14 -28.38 22.66 18.51
C ALA A 14 -28.52 23.72 17.41
N ALA A 15 -29.58 24.53 17.46
CA ALA A 15 -29.80 25.63 16.51
C ALA A 15 -28.68 26.69 16.54
N LYS A 16 -28.01 26.89 17.69
CA LYS A 16 -26.83 27.78 17.78
C LYS A 16 -25.61 27.16 17.11
N PHE A 17 -25.39 25.85 17.29
CA PHE A 17 -24.28 25.17 16.65
C PHE A 17 -24.37 25.15 15.13
N GLU A 18 -25.57 25.09 14.56
CA GLU A 18 -25.77 25.29 13.12
C GLU A 18 -25.33 26.68 12.66
N LYS A 19 -25.62 27.72 13.46
CA LYS A 19 -25.18 29.10 13.17
C LYS A 19 -23.66 29.22 13.25
N TYR A 20 -23.03 28.61 14.26
CA TYR A 20 -21.58 28.56 14.37
C TYR A 20 -20.94 27.85 13.17
N LEU A 21 -21.49 26.72 12.73
CA LEU A 21 -21.00 26.01 11.54
C LEU A 21 -21.05 26.89 10.29
N ARG A 22 -22.16 27.61 10.08
CA ARG A 22 -22.28 28.56 8.95
C ARG A 22 -21.28 29.71 9.05
N TYR A 23 -21.13 30.29 10.23
CA TYR A 23 -20.16 31.36 10.48
C TYR A 23 -18.72 30.90 10.27
N PHE A 24 -18.38 29.69 10.75
CA PHE A 24 -17.04 29.14 10.62
C PHE A 24 -16.66 28.77 9.19
N ARG A 25 -17.64 28.48 8.34
CA ARG A 25 -17.45 28.26 6.90
C ARG A 25 -17.38 29.56 6.09
N LEU A 26 -17.72 30.70 6.67
CA LEU A 26 -17.71 31.98 5.97
C LEU A 26 -16.27 32.41 5.68
N LYS A 27 -15.99 32.74 4.41
CA LYS A 27 -14.69 33.26 3.96
C LYS A 27 -14.84 34.71 3.52
N SER A 28 -13.83 35.52 3.80
CA SER A 28 -13.67 36.87 3.26
C SER A 28 -12.41 36.96 2.42
N LYS A 29 -12.44 37.74 1.35
CA LYS A 29 -11.24 38.08 0.57
C LYS A 29 -10.54 39.29 1.20
N ASN A 30 -9.24 39.18 1.38
CA ASN A 30 -8.42 40.33 1.76
C ASN A 30 -8.17 41.26 0.55
N SER A 31 -7.53 42.41 0.79
CA SER A 31 -7.18 43.38 -0.27
C SER A 31 -6.25 42.83 -1.35
N ARG A 32 -5.57 41.69 -1.09
CA ARG A 32 -4.70 40.98 -2.03
C ARG A 32 -5.42 39.83 -2.75
N GLY A 33 -6.75 39.70 -2.57
CA GLY A 33 -7.58 38.67 -3.19
C GLY A 33 -7.50 37.28 -2.55
N HIS A 34 -6.72 37.09 -1.49
CA HIS A 34 -6.63 35.80 -0.81
C HIS A 34 -7.85 35.60 0.09
N GLU A 35 -8.46 34.42 0.01
CA GLU A 35 -9.54 34.04 0.90
C GLU A 35 -9.01 33.63 2.27
N SER A 36 -9.66 34.10 3.32
CA SER A 36 -9.38 33.68 4.69
C SER A 36 -10.70 33.50 5.45
N PRO A 37 -10.79 32.51 6.35
CA PRO A 37 -11.98 32.33 7.17
C PRO A 37 -12.24 33.56 8.04
N VAL A 38 -13.48 34.04 8.07
CA VAL A 38 -13.86 35.29 8.77
C VAL A 38 -13.59 35.19 10.27
N TRP A 39 -13.79 34.02 10.85
CA TRP A 39 -13.60 33.77 12.28
C TRP A 39 -12.14 33.96 12.74
N ARG A 40 -11.15 33.93 11.84
CA ARG A 40 -9.74 34.21 12.21
C ARG A 40 -9.52 35.65 12.67
N THR A 41 -10.46 36.56 12.41
CA THR A 41 -10.43 37.92 12.95
C THR A 41 -10.78 37.97 14.44
N GLN A 42 -11.58 37.01 14.92
CA GLN A 42 -12.03 36.93 16.31
C GLN A 42 -11.21 35.94 17.14
N TYR A 43 -10.75 34.85 16.54
CA TYR A 43 -9.98 33.79 17.19
C TYR A 43 -8.53 33.80 16.68
N PRO A 44 -7.55 34.16 17.52
CA PRO A 44 -6.14 34.08 17.18
C PRO A 44 -5.72 32.66 16.80
N SER A 45 -4.67 32.54 15.98
CA SER A 45 -4.09 31.23 15.67
C SER A 45 -3.55 30.60 16.95
N THR A 46 -3.94 29.36 17.20
CA THR A 46 -3.48 28.57 18.36
C THR A 46 -2.39 27.58 17.97
N GLY A 47 -1.88 27.66 16.73
CA GLY A 47 -0.98 26.66 16.16
C GLY A 47 -1.65 25.33 15.78
N ARG A 48 -2.96 25.21 16.01
CA ARG A 48 -3.78 24.06 15.59
C ARG A 48 -4.58 24.42 14.35
N GLU A 49 -4.56 23.54 13.36
CA GLU A 49 -5.44 23.65 12.21
C GLU A 49 -6.90 23.33 12.57
N GLY A 50 -7.83 23.78 11.73
CA GLY A 50 -9.26 23.55 11.89
C GLY A 50 -10.04 24.69 12.54
N HIS A 51 -11.31 24.40 12.87
CA HIS A 51 -12.23 25.37 13.45
C HIS A 51 -11.91 25.66 14.93
N PRO A 52 -12.24 26.86 15.44
CA PRO A 52 -12.12 27.16 16.86
C PRO A 52 -12.90 26.14 17.71
N PRO A 53 -12.32 25.62 18.80
CA PRO A 53 -13.04 24.75 19.71
C PRO A 53 -14.15 25.51 20.46
N VAL A 54 -15.25 24.82 20.70
CA VAL A 54 -16.39 25.33 21.48
C VAL A 54 -16.62 24.41 22.68
N ALA A 55 -16.58 24.98 23.88
CA ALA A 55 -16.85 24.31 25.12
C ALA A 55 -18.25 24.65 25.64
N VAL A 56 -19.07 23.66 25.95
CA VAL A 56 -20.37 23.80 26.59
C VAL A 56 -20.24 23.39 28.05
N VAL A 57 -20.38 24.35 28.95
CA VAL A 57 -20.41 24.13 30.39
C VAL A 57 -21.87 24.00 30.80
N PHE A 58 -22.32 22.76 31.03
CA PHE A 58 -23.67 22.52 31.51
C PHE A 58 -23.78 22.93 32.97
N ASN A 59 -24.69 23.85 33.24
CA ASN A 59 -25.08 24.21 34.59
C ASN A 59 -26.40 23.48 34.91
N PRO A 60 -26.39 22.45 35.78
CA PRO A 60 -27.60 21.68 36.09
C PRO A 60 -28.72 22.53 36.70
N GLY A 61 -28.40 23.67 37.31
CA GLY A 61 -29.30 24.29 38.27
C GLY A 61 -29.64 23.33 39.42
N ALA A 62 -30.32 23.81 40.46
CA ALA A 62 -30.58 23.00 41.66
C ALA A 62 -31.50 21.78 41.47
N ARG A 63 -32.02 21.51 40.26
CA ARG A 63 -33.10 20.53 40.02
C ARG A 63 -32.76 19.41 39.01
N THR A 64 -31.60 19.42 38.37
CA THR A 64 -31.27 18.42 37.36
C THR A 64 -30.39 17.33 37.97
N GLY A 65 -30.96 16.14 38.20
CA GLY A 65 -30.18 14.98 38.66
C GLY A 65 -29.15 14.48 37.63
N PRO A 66 -28.15 13.69 38.04
CA PRO A 66 -27.06 13.23 37.16
C PRO A 66 -27.53 12.52 35.89
N GLN A 67 -28.58 11.69 35.99
CA GLN A 67 -29.14 10.96 34.85
C GLN A 67 -29.80 11.91 33.83
N ALA A 68 -30.55 12.90 34.30
CA ALA A 68 -31.17 13.89 33.44
C ALA A 68 -30.12 14.74 32.71
N MET A 69 -29.02 15.08 33.40
CA MET A 69 -27.89 15.77 32.79
C MET A 69 -27.22 14.93 31.70
N LYS A 70 -26.92 13.66 31.99
CA LYS A 70 -26.36 12.72 31.00
C LYS A 70 -27.26 12.60 29.78
N ASN A 71 -28.58 12.45 29.98
CA ASN A 71 -29.54 12.39 28.88
C ASN A 71 -29.52 13.68 28.05
N ARG A 72 -29.49 14.85 28.69
CA ARG A 72 -29.40 16.14 28.00
C ARG A 72 -28.12 16.28 27.19
N MET A 73 -26.96 15.93 27.75
CA MET A 73 -25.69 15.94 27.03
C MET A 73 -25.75 15.01 25.80
N ASN A 74 -26.31 13.80 25.95
CA ASN A 74 -26.48 12.86 24.84
C ASN A 74 -27.42 13.41 23.75
N THR A 75 -28.53 14.06 24.13
CA THR A 75 -29.43 14.69 23.17
C THR A 75 -28.74 15.80 22.40
N VAL A 76 -27.98 16.67 23.07
CA VAL A 76 -27.20 17.72 22.39
C VAL A 76 -26.17 17.10 21.45
N MET A 77 -25.44 16.08 21.90
CA MET A 77 -24.46 15.37 21.07
C MET A 77 -25.12 14.83 19.79
N GLU A 78 -26.28 14.18 19.88
CA GLU A 78 -26.96 13.64 18.70
C GLU A 78 -27.47 14.76 17.77
N LEU A 79 -28.14 15.78 18.32
CA LEU A 79 -28.67 16.89 17.53
C LEU A 79 -27.57 17.70 16.83
N THR A 80 -26.38 17.78 17.43
CA THR A 80 -25.25 18.52 16.87
C THR A 80 -24.30 17.65 16.05
N ARG A 81 -24.66 16.39 15.76
CA ARG A 81 -23.80 15.42 15.05
C ARG A 81 -23.20 15.97 13.77
N LEU A 82 -24.02 16.63 12.93
CA LEU A 82 -23.57 17.23 11.67
C LEU A 82 -22.50 18.34 11.84
N VAL A 83 -22.39 18.90 13.04
CA VAL A 83 -21.46 20.00 13.36
C VAL A 83 -20.11 19.47 13.85
N TRP A 84 -20.11 18.41 14.67
CA TRP A 84 -18.89 17.88 15.31
C TRP A 84 -18.36 16.58 14.71
N SER A 85 -19.16 15.80 13.96
CA SER A 85 -18.68 14.52 13.41
C SER A 85 -17.78 14.69 12.19
N GLY A 86 -17.89 15.83 11.50
CA GLY A 86 -17.23 16.04 10.21
C GLY A 86 -17.77 15.11 9.12
N SER A 87 -17.16 15.19 7.95
CA SER A 87 -17.40 14.27 6.83
C SER A 87 -16.25 13.28 6.76
N TYR A 88 -16.56 11.99 6.68
CA TYR A 88 -15.56 10.95 6.44
C TYR A 88 -15.14 10.97 4.98
N HIS A 89 -13.84 11.16 4.73
CA HIS A 89 -13.20 10.98 3.44
C HIS A 89 -12.51 9.64 3.43
N GLY A 90 -13.17 8.67 2.81
CA GLY A 90 -12.55 7.38 2.55
C GLY A 90 -11.54 7.51 1.44
N ALA A 91 -10.27 7.25 1.76
CA ALA A 91 -9.28 7.00 0.74
C ALA A 91 -9.39 5.52 0.35
N GLY A 92 -10.35 5.22 -0.52
CA GLY A 92 -10.47 3.89 -1.09
C GLY A 92 -9.23 3.58 -1.92
N GLY A 93 -8.41 2.64 -1.46
CA GLY A 93 -7.63 1.83 -2.39
C GLY A 93 -8.62 1.15 -3.34
N GLY A 94 -8.25 1.03 -4.62
CA GLY A 94 -9.08 0.35 -5.62
C GLY A 94 -9.52 -1.06 -5.17
N TYR A 95 -10.39 -1.68 -5.96
CA TYR A 95 -10.88 -3.04 -5.75
C TYR A 95 -9.80 -3.97 -5.14
N GLY A 96 -9.97 -4.38 -3.88
CA GLY A 96 -9.07 -5.30 -3.18
C GLY A 96 -8.28 -4.73 -1.98
N ALA A 97 -8.41 -3.46 -1.61
CA ALA A 97 -7.78 -2.95 -0.39
C ALA A 97 -8.44 -3.52 0.87
N GLU A 98 -7.68 -4.29 1.67
CA GLU A 98 -8.15 -4.96 2.90
C GLU A 98 -8.53 -4.00 4.03
N GLU A 99 -8.01 -2.78 4.04
CA GLU A 99 -8.33 -1.76 5.04
C GLU A 99 -8.92 -0.50 4.42
N ARG A 100 -10.13 -0.15 4.88
CA ARG A 100 -10.77 1.12 4.60
C ARG A 100 -10.11 2.21 5.46
N ASP A 101 -9.07 2.86 4.94
CA ASP A 101 -8.45 4.04 5.56
C ASP A 101 -9.10 5.34 5.06
N GLY A 102 -8.95 6.40 5.85
CA GLY A 102 -9.52 7.71 5.56
C GLY A 102 -9.28 8.70 6.69
N TYR A 103 -9.83 9.90 6.52
CA TYR A 103 -9.77 10.96 7.52
C TYR A 103 -11.14 11.65 7.65
N TYR A 104 -11.34 12.37 8.75
CA TYR A 104 -12.50 13.25 8.90
C TYR A 104 -12.09 14.69 8.58
N ASP A 105 -12.93 15.41 7.83
CA ASP A 105 -12.79 16.86 7.67
C ASP A 105 -12.78 17.57 9.02
N TYR A 106 -12.22 18.78 9.04
CA TYR A 106 -12.24 19.68 10.21
C TYR A 106 -13.67 20.01 10.67
N ALA A 107 -14.20 19.17 11.55
CA ALA A 107 -15.42 19.43 12.31
C ALA A 107 -15.14 20.44 13.42
N ILE A 108 -16.18 21.05 13.99
CA ILE A 108 -16.00 21.91 15.17
C ILE A 108 -15.62 21.02 16.35
N PRO A 109 -14.48 21.24 17.03
CA PRO A 109 -14.19 20.51 18.26
C PRO A 109 -15.20 20.95 19.33
N LEU A 110 -16.20 20.11 19.58
CA LEU A 110 -17.27 20.37 20.54
C LEU A 110 -16.99 19.61 21.83
N LEU A 111 -16.73 20.35 22.92
CA LEU A 111 -16.41 19.80 24.23
C LEU A 111 -17.56 20.07 25.19
N PHE A 112 -17.92 19.07 25.99
CA PHE A 112 -18.86 19.20 27.08
C PHE A 112 -18.14 19.10 28.41
N THR A 113 -18.61 19.89 29.38
CA THR A 113 -18.26 19.72 30.78
C THR A 113 -19.45 20.17 31.64
N THR A 114 -19.35 20.00 32.94
CA THR A 114 -20.35 20.45 33.91
C THR A 114 -19.72 21.41 34.89
N LEU A 115 -20.47 22.42 35.35
CA LEU A 115 -19.96 23.37 36.34
C LEU A 115 -19.43 22.68 37.60
N ASP A 116 -20.13 21.65 38.09
CA ASP A 116 -19.73 20.90 39.30
C ASP A 116 -18.35 20.23 39.15
N ARG A 117 -18.06 19.65 37.98
CA ARG A 117 -16.74 19.05 37.67
C ARG A 117 -15.64 20.11 37.66
N LEU A 118 -15.90 21.26 37.03
CA LEU A 118 -14.94 22.37 37.00
C LEU A 118 -14.68 22.91 38.41
N GLN A 119 -15.70 22.99 39.26
CA GLN A 119 -15.54 23.45 40.64
C GLN A 119 -14.82 22.44 41.53
N THR A 120 -15.03 21.14 41.29
CA THR A 120 -14.46 20.06 42.11
C THR A 120 -13.00 19.79 41.76
N SER A 121 -12.68 19.69 40.47
CA SER A 121 -11.37 19.22 40.00
C SER A 121 -10.57 20.31 39.28
N GLY A 122 -11.21 21.40 38.86
CA GLY A 122 -10.57 22.43 38.04
C GLY A 122 -10.54 22.07 36.54
N PRO A 123 -10.21 23.04 35.67
CA PRO A 123 -10.26 22.88 34.22
C PRO A 123 -9.07 22.11 33.62
N CYS A 124 -7.99 21.90 34.39
CA CYS A 124 -6.79 21.20 33.91
C CYS A 124 -6.92 19.67 33.97
N GLU A 125 -7.86 19.17 34.77
CA GLU A 125 -8.08 17.74 35.00
C GLU A 125 -8.90 17.10 33.87
N ALA A 126 -9.11 15.78 33.97
CA ALA A 126 -9.93 15.00 33.05
C ALA A 126 -11.43 15.28 33.22
N VAL A 127 -11.85 16.50 32.88
CA VAL A 127 -13.20 17.02 33.05
C VAL A 127 -13.88 17.41 31.73
N TRP A 128 -13.22 17.15 30.60
CA TRP A 128 -13.72 17.50 29.27
C TRP A 128 -14.16 16.25 28.51
N TRP A 129 -15.35 16.30 27.94
CA TRP A 129 -15.87 15.25 27.07
C TRP A 129 -15.95 15.79 25.65
N ARG A 130 -15.05 15.36 24.75
CA ARG A 130 -15.19 15.72 23.33
C ARG A 130 -16.30 14.89 22.69
N CYS A 131 -17.20 15.54 21.96
CA CYS A 131 -18.20 14.82 21.18
C CYS A 131 -17.52 13.91 20.16
N GLY A 132 -17.94 12.65 20.11
CA GLY A 132 -17.28 11.59 19.33
C GLY A 132 -16.19 10.84 20.08
N HIS A 133 -15.72 11.36 21.22
CA HIS A 133 -14.85 10.63 22.15
C HIS A 133 -15.70 9.91 23.21
N GLY A 134 -15.23 8.74 23.66
CA GLY A 134 -15.97 7.85 24.56
C GLY A 134 -15.65 8.00 26.05
N GLN A 135 -14.85 9.01 26.43
CA GLN A 135 -14.32 9.15 27.78
C GLN A 135 -14.11 10.62 28.17
N TRP A 136 -13.91 10.86 29.47
CA TRP A 136 -13.49 12.15 30.00
C TRP A 136 -11.98 12.29 29.87
N GLU A 137 -11.54 13.46 29.41
CA GLU A 137 -10.17 13.71 28.99
C GLU A 137 -9.68 15.07 29.52
N THR A 138 -8.37 15.25 29.55
CA THR A 138 -7.78 16.57 29.79
C THR A 138 -8.05 17.49 28.60
N LEU A 139 -7.97 18.81 28.80
CA LEU A 139 -8.23 19.75 27.70
C LEU A 139 -7.28 19.56 26.49
N PRO A 140 -5.97 19.30 26.68
CA PRO A 140 -5.07 18.97 25.58
C PRO A 140 -5.49 17.74 24.79
N ASP A 141 -5.80 16.63 25.49
CA ASP A 141 -6.16 15.35 24.87
C ASP A 141 -7.50 15.45 24.13
N ALA A 142 -8.48 16.09 24.76
CA ALA A 142 -9.80 16.33 24.16
C ALA A 142 -9.73 17.22 22.91
N LEU A 143 -8.66 18.00 22.73
CA LEU A 143 -8.49 18.84 21.55
C LEU A 143 -7.53 18.23 20.51
N ALA A 144 -6.85 17.13 20.83
CA ALA A 144 -6.02 16.42 19.88
C ALA A 144 -6.92 15.73 18.83
N ASN A 145 -6.54 15.78 17.55
CA ASN A 145 -7.28 15.10 16.49
C ASN A 145 -6.39 14.06 15.79
N PRO A 146 -6.22 12.85 16.36
CA PRO A 146 -5.30 11.85 15.80
C PRO A 146 -5.77 11.27 14.45
N ALA A 147 -7.01 11.56 14.03
CA ALA A 147 -7.61 11.10 12.77
C ALA A 147 -7.88 12.25 11.79
N ASP A 148 -7.13 13.35 11.92
CA ASP A 148 -7.18 14.45 10.95
C ASP A 148 -6.52 14.09 9.61
N HIS A 149 -6.65 15.03 8.67
CA HIS A 149 -6.08 14.91 7.33
C HIS A 149 -4.56 14.73 7.37
N ASP A 150 -3.85 15.43 8.25
CA ASP A 150 -2.39 15.38 8.33
C ASP A 150 -1.89 14.04 8.86
N ALA A 151 -2.54 13.50 9.90
CA ALA A 151 -2.26 12.17 10.42
C ALA A 151 -2.53 11.10 9.36
N TRP A 152 -3.59 11.25 8.55
CA TRP A 152 -3.84 10.35 7.43
C TRP A 152 -2.79 10.50 6.32
N TYR A 153 -2.41 11.72 5.95
CA TYR A 153 -1.39 11.98 4.93
C TYR A 153 -0.03 11.39 5.32
N ALA A 154 0.34 11.48 6.59
CA ALA A 154 1.56 10.87 7.12
C ALA A 154 1.54 9.32 6.99
N ARG A 155 0.42 8.68 7.34
CA ARG A 155 0.25 7.23 7.11
C ARG A 155 0.31 6.87 5.63
N ASP A 156 -0.30 7.69 4.78
CA ASP A 156 -0.31 7.46 3.33
C ASP A 156 1.07 7.62 2.70
N GLU A 157 1.85 8.61 3.12
CA GLU A 157 3.23 8.79 2.69
C GLU A 157 4.09 7.60 3.12
N GLN A 158 3.92 7.11 4.35
CA GLN A 158 4.61 5.91 4.82
C GLN A 158 4.27 4.69 3.96
N ARG A 159 2.98 4.49 3.62
CA ARG A 159 2.56 3.41 2.70
C ARG A 159 3.15 3.57 1.30
N ARG A 160 3.25 4.80 0.79
CA ARG A 160 3.87 5.08 -0.52
C ARG A 160 5.35 4.69 -0.51
N ARG A 161 6.09 5.11 0.52
CA ARG A 161 7.50 4.75 0.71
C ARG A 161 7.71 3.24 0.77
N GLN A 162 6.90 2.51 1.54
CA GLN A 162 6.98 1.04 1.60
C GLN A 162 6.76 0.39 0.22
N ARG A 163 5.81 0.88 -0.58
CA ARG A 163 5.57 0.39 -1.95
C ARG A 163 6.70 0.76 -2.91
N ASP A 164 7.31 1.93 -2.76
CA ASP A 164 8.47 2.34 -3.55
C ASP A 164 9.67 1.43 -3.25
N GLU A 165 9.98 1.21 -1.97
CA GLU A 165 11.03 0.29 -1.53
C GLU A 165 10.79 -1.14 -2.03
N GLU A 166 9.55 -1.62 -2.00
CA GLU A 166 9.20 -2.94 -2.53
C GLU A 166 9.39 -3.03 -4.05
N ARG A 167 8.97 -2.01 -4.80
CA ARG A 167 9.21 -1.94 -6.24
C ARG A 167 10.70 -1.89 -6.57
N GLU A 168 11.49 -1.14 -5.79
CA GLU A 168 12.94 -1.09 -5.96
C GLU A 168 13.58 -2.46 -5.71
N ARG A 169 13.17 -3.19 -4.65
CA ARG A 169 13.63 -4.56 -4.40
C ARG A 169 13.28 -5.49 -5.55
N GLN A 170 12.02 -5.49 -6.01
CA GLN A 170 11.59 -6.31 -7.15
C GLN A 170 12.34 -5.96 -8.43
N HIS A 171 12.63 -4.67 -8.66
CA HIS A 171 13.41 -4.23 -9.80
C HIS A 171 14.87 -4.72 -9.72
N GLN A 172 15.49 -4.66 -8.53
CA GLN A 172 16.84 -5.17 -8.31
C GLN A 172 16.90 -6.70 -8.47
N GLU A 173 15.95 -7.43 -7.90
CA GLU A 173 15.83 -8.87 -8.07
C GLU A 173 15.63 -9.26 -9.53
N GLY A 174 14.72 -8.60 -10.24
CA GLY A 174 14.50 -8.83 -11.67
C GLY A 174 15.69 -8.42 -12.54
N ALA A 175 16.45 -7.39 -12.15
CA ALA A 175 17.70 -7.04 -12.84
C ALA A 175 18.78 -8.11 -12.63
N ALA A 176 18.98 -8.57 -11.40
CA ALA A 176 19.92 -9.65 -11.08
C ALA A 176 19.54 -10.98 -11.75
N GLU A 177 18.25 -11.28 -11.84
CA GLU A 177 17.74 -12.44 -12.57
C GLU A 177 18.03 -12.32 -14.06
N ARG A 178 17.75 -11.18 -14.69
CA ARG A 178 18.09 -10.94 -16.11
C ARG A 178 19.58 -11.07 -16.39
N GLU A 179 20.43 -10.55 -15.51
CA GLU A 179 21.89 -10.70 -15.62
C GLU A 179 22.33 -12.16 -15.49
N ARG A 180 21.68 -12.96 -14.63
CA ARG A 180 21.93 -14.40 -14.50
C ARG A 180 21.60 -15.13 -15.80
N TRP A 181 20.40 -14.91 -16.35
CA TRP A 181 19.99 -15.53 -17.62
C TRP A 181 20.89 -15.11 -18.79
N ALA A 182 21.37 -13.86 -18.81
CA ALA A 182 22.30 -13.39 -19.85
C ALA A 182 23.71 -14.02 -19.75
N GLN A 183 24.09 -14.55 -18.58
CA GLN A 183 25.35 -15.25 -18.37
C GLN A 183 25.24 -16.76 -18.56
N GLU A 184 24.02 -17.29 -18.72
CA GLU A 184 23.83 -18.71 -18.99
C GLU A 184 24.36 -19.03 -20.38
N PRO A 185 25.30 -19.97 -20.52
CA PRO A 185 25.84 -20.34 -21.83
C PRO A 185 24.71 -20.92 -22.68
N ASP A 186 24.71 -20.57 -23.97
CA ASP A 186 23.79 -21.17 -24.92
C ASP A 186 23.91 -22.71 -24.84
N PRO A 187 22.77 -23.44 -24.91
CA PRO A 187 22.82 -24.88 -24.91
C PRO A 187 23.70 -25.36 -26.07
N ASP A 188 24.54 -26.37 -25.80
CA ASP A 188 25.39 -26.97 -26.82
C ASP A 188 24.55 -27.33 -28.05
N PRO A 189 25.05 -27.04 -29.27
CA PRO A 189 24.31 -27.35 -30.49
C PRO A 189 23.96 -28.84 -30.50
N GLU A 190 22.69 -29.14 -30.79
CA GLU A 190 22.20 -30.51 -30.89
C GLU A 190 23.13 -31.29 -31.85
N PRO A 191 23.67 -32.45 -31.45
CA PRO A 191 24.64 -33.16 -32.25
C PRO A 191 24.03 -33.48 -33.62
N GLU A 192 24.75 -33.12 -34.68
CA GLU A 192 24.28 -33.36 -36.05
C GLU A 192 23.87 -34.83 -36.22
N PRO A 193 22.74 -35.11 -36.87
CA PRO A 193 22.26 -36.47 -37.04
C PRO A 193 23.31 -37.28 -37.81
N VAL A 194 23.83 -38.34 -37.16
CA VAL A 194 24.82 -39.22 -37.78
C VAL A 194 24.22 -39.81 -39.05
N PRO A 195 24.86 -39.62 -40.23
CA PRO A 195 24.31 -40.13 -41.48
C PRO A 195 24.20 -41.65 -41.45
N PRO A 196 23.17 -42.25 -42.07
CA PRO A 196 23.00 -43.70 -42.11
C PRO A 196 24.08 -44.36 -42.97
N CYS A 197 24.33 -45.65 -42.76
CA CYS A 197 25.32 -46.39 -43.53
C CYS A 197 24.97 -46.39 -45.03
N GLU A 198 25.88 -45.96 -45.91
CA GLU A 198 25.62 -45.87 -47.36
C GLU A 198 25.25 -47.21 -48.01
N ARG A 199 25.69 -48.35 -47.42
CA ARG A 199 25.49 -49.68 -47.99
C ARG A 199 24.15 -50.32 -47.61
N CYS A 200 23.75 -50.21 -46.35
CA CYS A 200 22.52 -50.84 -45.85
C CYS A 200 21.43 -49.84 -45.44
N ARG A 201 21.72 -48.54 -45.50
CA ARG A 201 20.88 -47.42 -45.04
C ARG A 201 20.42 -47.53 -43.58
N GLY A 202 21.04 -48.40 -42.79
CA GLY A 202 20.74 -48.61 -41.38
C GLY A 202 21.44 -47.60 -40.46
N PRO A 203 20.93 -47.41 -39.23
CA PRO A 203 21.56 -46.55 -38.23
C PRO A 203 22.93 -47.10 -37.84
N ILE A 204 23.93 -46.21 -37.77
CA ILE A 204 25.32 -46.54 -37.41
C ILE A 204 25.49 -46.64 -35.88
N THR A 205 24.51 -46.16 -35.11
CA THR A 205 24.48 -46.19 -33.66
C THR A 205 23.93 -47.52 -33.13
N GLY A 206 24.82 -48.47 -32.85
CA GLY A 206 24.52 -49.70 -32.11
C GLY A 206 25.64 -50.02 -31.10
N PRO A 207 25.36 -50.67 -29.96
CA PRO A 207 26.38 -51.02 -28.99
C PRO A 207 27.45 -51.92 -29.62
N LEU A 208 28.72 -51.72 -29.24
CA LEU A 208 29.84 -52.57 -29.68
C LEU A 208 29.51 -54.04 -29.35
N GLY A 209 29.23 -54.83 -30.38
CA GLY A 209 29.13 -56.29 -30.23
C GLY A 209 30.52 -56.83 -29.92
N TYR A 210 30.75 -57.19 -28.66
CA TYR A 210 31.95 -57.89 -28.21
C TYR A 210 31.89 -59.31 -28.78
N ASP A 211 32.72 -59.61 -29.78
CA ASP A 211 33.01 -60.98 -30.19
C ASP A 211 34.52 -61.17 -30.34
N LEU A 212 35.05 -62.05 -29.49
CA LEU A 212 36.46 -62.37 -29.31
C LEU A 212 36.91 -63.37 -30.37
N GLU A 213 37.22 -62.94 -31.59
CA GLU A 213 38.07 -63.69 -32.54
C GLU A 213 38.34 -62.88 -33.80
N SER A 214 39.21 -61.86 -33.70
CA SER A 214 40.05 -61.29 -34.78
C SER A 214 40.83 -60.08 -34.25
N ALA A 215 42.09 -59.93 -34.64
CA ALA A 215 42.94 -58.81 -34.22
C ALA A 215 42.33 -57.44 -34.64
N PRO A 216 42.34 -56.42 -33.76
CA PRO A 216 41.78 -55.11 -34.08
C PRO A 216 42.66 -54.38 -35.10
N THR A 217 42.06 -53.84 -36.15
CA THR A 217 42.66 -52.79 -36.99
C THR A 217 42.42 -51.42 -36.34
N GLU A 218 43.40 -50.52 -36.49
CA GLU A 218 43.70 -49.38 -35.58
C GLU A 218 42.56 -48.43 -35.19
N ASP A 219 41.37 -48.42 -35.81
CA ASP A 219 40.30 -47.46 -35.48
C ASP A 219 38.86 -48.03 -35.31
N GLY A 220 38.68 -49.36 -35.27
CA GLY A 220 37.57 -50.04 -34.57
C GLY A 220 36.08 -49.77 -34.89
N ARG A 221 35.70 -48.94 -35.88
CA ARG A 221 34.26 -48.62 -36.14
C ARG A 221 33.69 -49.30 -37.38
N HIS A 222 32.86 -50.32 -37.16
CA HIS A 222 32.12 -51.04 -38.20
C HIS A 222 30.61 -50.75 -38.11
N CYS A 223 29.91 -50.79 -39.25
CA CYS A 223 28.45 -50.86 -39.22
C CYS A 223 28.01 -52.19 -38.56
N PRO A 224 27.20 -52.18 -37.50
CA PRO A 224 26.82 -53.40 -36.79
C PRO A 224 25.99 -54.37 -37.66
N SER A 225 25.35 -53.86 -38.72
CA SER A 225 24.46 -54.64 -39.57
C SER A 225 25.16 -55.24 -40.80
N CYS A 226 26.08 -54.51 -41.44
CA CYS A 226 26.76 -54.97 -42.66
C CYS A 226 28.28 -55.14 -42.53
N ARG A 227 28.83 -54.94 -41.32
CA ARG A 227 30.26 -55.08 -40.96
C ARG A 227 31.22 -54.39 -41.94
N THR A 228 30.76 -53.33 -42.63
CA THR A 228 31.59 -52.55 -43.54
C THR A 228 32.38 -51.50 -42.75
N ASP A 229 33.67 -51.35 -43.06
CA ASP A 229 34.55 -50.33 -42.52
C ASP A 229 34.03 -48.93 -42.88
N LEU A 230 33.68 -48.14 -41.87
CA LEU A 230 33.17 -46.78 -42.06
C LEU A 230 34.26 -45.83 -42.60
N HIS A 231 35.54 -46.17 -42.44
CA HIS A 231 36.66 -45.39 -42.99
C HIS A 231 36.74 -45.44 -44.52
N GLN A 232 36.06 -46.39 -45.19
CA GLN A 232 35.99 -46.41 -46.66
C GLN A 232 34.89 -45.51 -47.26
N GLN A 233 33.94 -45.06 -46.42
CA GLN A 233 32.83 -44.20 -46.84
C GLN A 233 33.27 -42.76 -47.06
N TYR A 234 34.22 -42.27 -46.25
CA TYR A 234 34.78 -40.93 -46.42
C TYR A 234 36.14 -41.01 -47.13
N PRO A 235 36.34 -40.28 -48.24
CA PRO A 235 37.64 -40.27 -48.91
C PRO A 235 38.68 -39.64 -47.98
N THR A 236 39.87 -40.23 -47.91
CA THR A 236 41.01 -39.53 -47.31
C THR A 236 41.33 -38.28 -48.12
N LEU A 237 41.90 -37.25 -47.50
CA LEU A 237 42.30 -35.99 -48.17
C LEU A 237 43.07 -36.25 -49.48
N ARG A 238 43.91 -37.29 -49.50
CA ARG A 238 44.67 -37.71 -50.69
C ARG A 238 43.78 -38.28 -51.81
N GLN A 239 42.71 -39.00 -51.48
CA GLN A 239 41.76 -39.55 -52.47
C GLN A 239 40.81 -38.48 -53.03
N ALA A 240 40.42 -37.48 -52.23
CA ALA A 240 39.61 -36.36 -52.69
C ALA A 240 40.36 -35.46 -53.71
N VAL A 241 41.68 -35.32 -53.55
CA VAL A 241 42.52 -34.47 -54.41
C VAL A 241 43.03 -35.19 -55.66
N PHE A 242 43.38 -36.49 -55.57
CA PHE A 242 44.05 -37.19 -56.68
C PHE A 242 43.18 -38.26 -57.38
N GLY A 243 41.92 -38.44 -56.96
CA GLY A 243 41.00 -39.42 -57.53
C GLY A 243 41.32 -40.88 -57.15
N ARG A 244 40.30 -41.74 -57.10
CA ARG A 244 40.49 -43.18 -56.84
C ARG A 244 41.05 -43.87 -58.09
N ARG A 245 42.21 -44.53 -57.97
CA ARG A 245 42.70 -45.45 -59.01
C ARG A 245 41.79 -46.69 -59.05
N SER A 246 41.20 -46.99 -60.21
CA SER A 246 40.49 -48.24 -60.45
C SER A 246 41.48 -49.41 -60.49
N ARG A 247 41.20 -50.47 -59.73
CA ARG A 247 41.82 -51.79 -59.91
C ARG A 247 40.99 -52.52 -60.97
N SER A 248 41.55 -52.72 -62.16
CA SER A 248 40.99 -53.65 -63.15
C SER A 248 41.22 -55.10 -62.69
N LYS A 249 40.22 -55.95 -62.95
CA LYS A 249 40.30 -57.41 -62.86
C LYS A 249 41.09 -57.98 -64.04
#